data_AF-A0A3S1B8N1-F1
#
_entry.id   AF-A0A3S1B8N1-F1
#
_cell.length_a   1.000
_cell.length_b   1.000
_cell.length_c   1.000
_cell.angle_alpha   90.00
_cell.angle_beta   90.00
_cell.angle_gamma   90.00
#
_symmetry.space_group_name_H-M   'P 1'
#
loop_
_entity.id
_entity.type
_entity.pdbx_description
1 polymer ?
#
loop_
_entity_poly.entity_id
_entity_poly.type
_entity_poly.pdbx_seq_one_letter_code
_entity_poly.pdbx_strand_id
1 'polypeptide(L)'
;MAKRPVRTIRNAKARKLDASKYSKLLKPTQRLRRLTIVWTNSSGTPYNTSGFFATVSTTSGRLIQTARFDSYGVVVFSRVHTPTSRNLIVRTYSSSGLLYTVTTVPEDNAAYVVIS
;
A
#
# COMPACT_ATOMS: atom_id res chain seq x y z
N MET A 1 -32.86 -0.83 -35.28
CA MET A 1 -31.83 -1.41 -34.38
C MET A 1 -32.34 -1.37 -32.94
N ALA A 2 -32.50 -2.51 -32.28
CA ALA A 2 -32.88 -2.54 -30.87
C ALA A 2 -31.66 -2.24 -29.99
N LYS A 3 -31.70 -1.14 -29.21
CA LYS A 3 -30.68 -0.85 -28.19
C LYS A 3 -30.84 -1.89 -27.06
N ARG A 4 -29.78 -2.67 -26.81
CA ARG A 4 -29.74 -3.59 -25.65
C ARG A 4 -29.82 -2.75 -24.37
N PRO A 5 -30.71 -3.09 -23.42
CA PRO A 5 -30.75 -2.37 -22.15
C PRO A 5 -29.42 -2.52 -21.42
N VAL A 6 -28.88 -1.41 -20.93
CA VAL A 6 -27.69 -1.41 -20.07
C VAL A 6 -28.03 -2.24 -18.83
N ARG A 7 -27.21 -3.24 -18.54
CA ARG A 7 -27.37 -4.08 -17.35
C ARG A 7 -27.07 -3.24 -16.12
N THR A 8 -28.06 -2.53 -15.61
CA THR A 8 -27.98 -1.86 -14.32
C THR A 8 -27.73 -2.95 -13.28
N ILE A 9 -26.65 -2.84 -12.52
CA ILE A 9 -26.42 -3.65 -11.31
C ILE A 9 -27.48 -3.19 -10.30
N ARG A 10 -28.72 -3.65 -10.50
CA ARG A 10 -29.81 -3.42 -9.56
C ARG A 10 -29.40 -4.07 -8.26
N ASN A 11 -29.10 -3.25 -7.24
CA ASN A 11 -29.14 -3.58 -5.81
C ASN A 11 -29.00 -5.08 -5.52
N ALA A 12 -27.88 -5.69 -5.92
CA ALA A 12 -27.58 -7.04 -5.50
C ALA A 12 -27.29 -6.91 -4.01
N LYS A 13 -28.28 -7.21 -3.16
CA LYS A 13 -28.07 -7.43 -1.73
C LYS A 13 -26.79 -8.24 -1.62
N ALA A 14 -25.73 -7.65 -1.07
CA ALA A 14 -24.45 -8.31 -0.93
C ALA A 14 -24.71 -9.69 -0.32
N ARG A 15 -24.51 -10.75 -1.10
CA ARG A 15 -24.83 -12.10 -0.65
C ARG A 15 -23.78 -12.44 0.40
N LYS A 16 -24.18 -12.45 1.68
CA LYS A 16 -23.28 -12.81 2.78
C LYS A 16 -22.74 -14.22 2.53
N LEU A 17 -21.46 -14.32 2.21
CA LEU A 17 -20.74 -15.58 2.18
C LEU A 17 -20.49 -16.01 3.63
N ASP A 18 -20.84 -17.24 3.95
CA ASP A 18 -20.57 -17.83 5.25
C ASP A 18 -19.11 -18.28 5.31
N ALA A 19 -18.25 -17.43 5.87
CA ALA A 19 -16.81 -17.69 5.97
C ALA A 19 -16.50 -19.00 6.72
N SER A 20 -17.36 -19.46 7.64
CA SER A 20 -17.13 -20.70 8.40
C SER A 20 -17.10 -21.93 7.48
N LYS A 21 -17.96 -21.95 6.46
CA LYS A 21 -18.04 -23.02 5.44
C LYS A 21 -16.78 -23.10 4.59
N TYR A 22 -16.09 -21.98 4.41
CA TYR A 22 -14.86 -21.89 3.63
C TYR A 22 -13.60 -21.80 4.49
N SER A 23 -13.69 -21.96 5.81
CA SER A 23 -12.57 -21.77 6.75
C SER A 23 -11.32 -22.58 6.39
N LYS A 24 -11.48 -23.80 5.86
CA LYS A 24 -10.35 -24.64 5.40
C LYS A 24 -9.68 -24.12 4.12
N LEU A 25 -10.42 -23.36 3.30
CA LEU A 25 -9.97 -22.75 2.05
C LEU A 25 -9.48 -21.30 2.25
N LEU A 26 -10.04 -20.58 3.23
CA LEU A 26 -9.67 -19.23 3.61
C LEU A 26 -8.39 -19.24 4.45
N LYS A 27 -7.25 -19.40 3.78
CA LYS A 27 -5.92 -19.27 4.39
C LYS A 27 -5.29 -17.94 3.97
N PRO A 28 -4.53 -17.27 4.85
CA PRO A 28 -3.71 -16.13 4.43
C PRO A 28 -2.74 -16.57 3.34
N THR A 29 -2.88 -16.03 2.14
CA THR A 29 -2.04 -16.38 1.00
C THR A 29 -0.76 -15.56 0.98
N GLN A 30 -0.84 -14.28 1.36
CA GLN A 30 0.30 -13.37 1.36
C GLN A 30 0.62 -12.89 2.77
N ARG A 31 1.84 -13.20 3.22
CA ARG A 31 2.43 -12.57 4.41
C ARG A 31 3.53 -11.63 3.95
N LEU A 32 3.25 -10.33 3.98
CA LEU A 32 4.26 -9.31 3.72
C LEU A 32 5.23 -9.32 4.90
N ARG A 33 6.42 -9.87 4.70
CA ARG A 33 7.49 -9.97 5.72
C ARG A 33 8.37 -8.72 5.80
N ARG A 34 8.19 -7.82 4.84
CA ARG A 34 8.91 -6.56 4.67
C ARG A 34 7.90 -5.46 4.53
N LEU A 35 8.20 -4.29 5.10
CA LEU A 35 7.28 -3.16 5.04
C LEU A 35 7.08 -2.77 3.58
N THR A 36 5.83 -2.85 3.13
CA THR A 36 5.41 -2.44 1.79
C THR A 36 4.65 -1.13 1.88
N ILE A 37 5.06 -0.14 1.11
CA ILE A 37 4.35 1.12 1.00
C ILE A 37 3.76 1.22 -0.40
N VAL A 38 2.49 1.60 -0.47
CA VAL A 38 1.81 1.95 -1.72
C VAL A 38 1.51 3.43 -1.68
N TRP A 39 1.96 4.18 -2.69
CA TRP A 39 1.72 5.60 -2.79
C TRP A 39 0.67 5.90 -3.87
N THR A 40 -0.44 6.48 -3.43
CA THR A 40 -1.61 6.73 -4.25
C THR A 40 -2.04 8.19 -4.21
N ASN A 41 -2.78 8.61 -5.23
CA ASN A 41 -3.50 9.88 -5.20
C ASN A 41 -4.71 9.84 -4.24
N SER A 42 -5.36 10.98 -4.05
CA SER A 42 -6.60 11.13 -3.26
C SER A 42 -7.76 10.21 -3.66
N SER A 43 -7.75 9.66 -4.89
CA SER A 43 -8.74 8.68 -5.36
C SER A 43 -8.34 7.22 -5.11
N GLY A 44 -7.19 6.98 -4.49
CA GLY A 44 -6.66 5.64 -4.21
C GLY A 44 -5.94 4.98 -5.40
N THR A 45 -5.69 5.71 -6.50
CA THR A 45 -4.96 5.18 -7.65
C THR A 45 -3.46 5.34 -7.43
N PRO A 46 -2.65 4.26 -7.56
CA PRO A 46 -1.19 4.37 -7.45
C PRO A 46 -0.59 5.32 -8.48
N TYR A 47 0.40 6.11 -8.06
CA TYR A 47 1.15 6.96 -8.98
C TYR A 47 2.08 6.15 -9.89
N ASN A 48 2.37 6.65 -11.09
CA ASN A 48 3.51 6.17 -11.86
C ASN A 48 4.79 6.75 -11.26
N THR A 49 5.48 5.92 -10.48
CA THR A 49 6.66 6.27 -9.69
C THR A 49 7.97 5.81 -10.33
N SER A 50 8.01 5.67 -11.66
CA SER A 50 9.20 5.24 -12.38
C SER A 50 10.40 6.15 -12.08
N GLY A 51 11.43 5.60 -11.45
CA GLY A 51 12.64 6.33 -11.06
C GLY A 51 12.55 7.08 -9.71
N PHE A 52 11.40 7.07 -9.06
CA PHE A 52 11.21 7.66 -7.73
C PHE A 52 11.81 6.76 -6.64
N PHE A 53 12.03 7.32 -5.46
CA PHE A 53 12.52 6.57 -4.31
C PHE A 53 11.89 7.05 -3.00
N ALA A 54 12.03 6.23 -1.96
CA ALA A 54 11.58 6.56 -0.63
C ALA A 54 12.66 6.27 0.41
N THR A 55 12.60 6.98 1.52
CA THR A 55 13.38 6.70 2.71
C THR A 55 12.48 6.28 3.85
N VAL A 56 13.00 5.41 4.72
CA VAL A 56 12.36 5.06 5.99
C VAL A 56 13.35 5.34 7.13
N SER A 57 12.88 6.06 8.15
CA SER A 57 13.66 6.41 9.34
C SER A 57 12.88 6.15 10.62
N THR A 58 13.58 6.08 11.75
CA THR A 58 12.92 6.16 13.06
C THR A 58 12.30 7.54 13.26
N THR A 59 11.39 7.66 14.23
CA THR A 59 10.84 8.95 14.68
C THR A 59 11.91 9.88 15.24
N SER A 60 13.01 9.33 15.78
CA SER A 60 14.20 10.08 16.21
C SER A 60 15.12 10.53 15.07
N GLY A 61 14.78 10.25 13.80
CA GLY A 61 15.53 10.70 12.63
C GLY A 61 16.64 9.77 12.13
N ARG A 62 16.86 8.62 12.76
CA ARG A 62 17.85 7.64 12.27
C ARG A 62 17.35 6.99 10.98
N LEU A 63 18.05 7.22 9.87
CA LEU A 63 17.78 6.56 8.59
C LEU A 63 18.00 5.04 8.71
N ILE A 64 17.02 4.25 8.27
CA ILE A 64 17.08 2.79 8.27
C ILE A 64 17.42 2.30 6.85
N GLN A 65 16.71 2.81 5.85
CA GLN A 65 16.88 2.39 4.47
C GLN A 65 16.38 3.45 3.48
N THR A 66 17.01 3.47 2.31
CA THR A 66 16.49 4.08 1.08
C THR A 66 16.16 2.97 0.09
N ALA A 67 15.02 3.06 -0.60
CA ALA A 67 14.56 2.07 -1.57
C ALA A 67 13.88 2.75 -2.76
N ARG A 68 13.97 2.16 -3.95
CA ARG A 68 13.29 2.67 -5.14
C ARG A 68 11.84 2.18 -5.19
N PHE A 69 10.97 3.02 -5.72
CA PHE A 69 9.66 2.58 -6.15
C PHE A 69 9.76 1.75 -7.43
N ASP A 70 8.80 0.86 -7.63
CA ASP A 70 8.50 0.33 -8.96
C ASP A 70 7.70 1.34 -9.80
N SER A 71 7.27 0.94 -11.00
CA SER A 71 6.45 1.77 -11.89
C SER A 71 4.97 1.87 -11.47
N TYR A 72 4.58 1.21 -10.37
CA TYR A 72 3.20 1.01 -9.96
C TYR A 72 2.89 1.60 -8.57
N GLY A 73 3.71 2.54 -8.10
CA GLY A 73 3.51 3.23 -6.83
C GLY A 73 3.92 2.41 -5.61
N VAL A 74 4.63 1.29 -5.77
CA VAL A 74 4.98 0.39 -4.66
C VAL A 74 6.47 0.44 -4.35
N VAL A 75 6.80 0.52 -3.07
CA VAL A 75 8.17 0.37 -2.55
C VAL A 75 8.20 -0.65 -1.42
N VAL A 76 9.26 -1.45 -1.37
CA VAL A 76 9.48 -2.46 -0.33
C VAL A 76 10.78 -2.16 0.41
N PHE A 77 10.66 -1.98 1.73
CA PHE A 77 11.82 -1.77 2.61
C PHE A 77 12.31 -3.11 3.16
N SER A 78 13.28 -3.72 2.47
CA SER A 78 13.84 -5.03 2.81
C SER A 78 14.52 -5.11 4.20
N ARG A 79 14.89 -3.99 4.81
CA ARG A 79 15.49 -3.92 6.16
C ARG A 79 14.48 -3.73 7.28
N VAL A 80 13.21 -3.50 6.97
CA VAL A 80 12.14 -3.33 7.96
C VAL A 80 11.34 -4.62 8.02
N HIS A 81 11.41 -5.30 9.16
CA HIS A 81 10.58 -6.49 9.44
C HIS A 81 9.16 -6.06 9.80
N THR A 82 8.20 -6.95 9.51
CA THR A 82 6.78 -6.73 9.76
C THR A 82 6.18 -7.88 10.58
N PRO A 83 5.12 -7.62 11.38
CA PRO A 83 4.53 -6.30 11.63
C PRO A 83 5.54 -5.34 12.26
N THR A 84 5.45 -4.06 11.92
CA THR A 84 6.38 -3.04 12.44
C THR A 84 6.28 -2.98 13.96
N SER A 85 7.40 -2.85 14.66
CA SER A 85 7.42 -2.83 16.14
C SER A 85 7.45 -1.42 16.74
N ARG A 86 7.33 -0.40 15.90
CA ARG A 86 7.43 1.02 16.25
C ARG A 86 6.93 1.89 15.12
N ASN A 87 6.57 3.13 15.43
CA ASN A 87 6.28 4.15 14.44
C ASN A 87 7.52 4.46 13.58
N LEU A 88 7.33 4.58 12.28
CA LEU A 88 8.37 4.88 11.30
C LEU A 88 7.96 6.09 10.46
N ILE A 89 8.95 6.87 10.04
CA ILE A 89 8.73 8.00 9.15
C ILE A 89 9.14 7.59 7.75
N VAL A 90 8.19 7.61 6.82
CA VAL A 90 8.43 7.37 5.39
C VAL A 90 8.37 8.70 4.66
N ARG A 91 9.36 8.93 3.79
CA ARG A 91 9.42 10.09 2.91
C ARG A 91 9.54 9.64 1.47
N THR A 92 8.77 10.25 0.57
CA THR A 92 8.80 9.91 -0.86
C THR A 92 9.40 11.05 -1.67
N TYR A 93 10.20 10.69 -2.67
CA TYR A 93 10.98 11.63 -3.47
C TYR A 93 10.81 11.32 -4.96
N SER A 94 10.84 12.35 -5.79
CA SER A 94 11.06 12.19 -7.24
C SER A 94 12.43 11.60 -7.55
N SER A 95 12.60 11.20 -8.81
CA SER A 95 13.89 10.85 -9.38
C SER A 95 14.96 11.95 -9.25
N SER A 96 14.57 13.22 -9.22
CA SER A 96 15.49 14.36 -8.99
C SER A 96 15.74 14.66 -7.51
N GLY A 97 15.08 13.96 -6.58
CA GLY A 97 15.24 14.14 -5.14
C GLY A 97 14.30 15.18 -4.51
N LEU A 98 13.33 15.73 -5.24
CA LEU A 98 12.30 16.59 -4.65
C LEU A 98 11.37 15.76 -3.76
N LEU A 99 11.20 16.19 -2.51
CA LEU A 99 10.33 15.58 -1.51
C LEU A 99 8.85 15.88 -1.81
N TYR A 100 8.01 14.83 -1.86
CA TYR A 100 6.57 14.97 -2.08
C TYR A 100 5.76 14.84 -0.81
N THR A 101 6.03 13.82 -0.01
CA THR A 101 5.26 13.58 1.21
C THR A 101 6.12 12.98 2.30
N VAL A 102 5.71 13.28 3.53
CA VAL A 102 6.24 12.74 4.78
C VAL A 102 5.06 12.15 5.53
N THR A 103 5.15 10.87 5.88
CA THR A 103 4.07 10.16 6.57
C THR A 103 4.63 9.33 7.72
N THR A 104 3.88 9.30 8.81
CA THR A 104 4.13 8.37 9.91
C THR A 104 3.39 7.08 9.64
N VAL A 105 4.13 6.00 9.47
CA VAL A 105 3.58 4.63 9.45
C VAL A 105 3.51 4.14 10.89
N PRO A 106 2.32 3.84 11.41
CA PRO A 106 2.18 3.32 12.77
C PRO A 106 2.88 1.96 12.93
N GLU A 107 3.14 1.57 14.18
CA GLU A 107 3.48 0.20 14.50
C GLU A 107 2.34 -0.78 14.15
N ASP A 108 2.63 -2.07 14.23
CA ASP A 108 1.75 -3.19 13.90
C ASP A 108 1.26 -3.23 12.44
N ASN A 109 2.01 -2.63 11.51
CA ASN A 109 1.66 -2.58 10.10
C ASN A 109 2.64 -3.40 9.24
N ALA A 110 2.09 -4.13 8.26
CA ALA A 110 2.87 -4.86 7.25
C ALA A 110 2.86 -4.16 5.88
N ALA A 111 1.74 -3.51 5.56
CA ALA A 111 1.61 -2.60 4.44
C ALA A 111 0.93 -1.31 4.89
N TYR A 112 1.27 -0.20 4.23
CA TYR A 112 0.65 1.08 4.50
C TYR A 112 0.45 1.87 3.20
N VAL A 113 -0.71 2.51 3.07
CA VAL A 113 -1.05 3.34 1.91
C VAL A 113 -0.81 4.80 2.26
N VAL A 114 0.05 5.46 1.49
CA VAL A 114 0.27 6.89 1.56
C VAL A 114 -0.65 7.54 0.52
N ILE A 115 -1.54 8.42 0.98
CA ILE A 115 -2.49 9.16 0.13
C ILE A 115 -2.07 10.63 0.11
N SER A 116 -1.90 11.21 -1.08
CA SER A 116 -1.57 12.62 -1.28
C SER A 116 -2.35 13.26 -2.43
#